data_AF-A0A2V9LYL7-F1
#
_entry.id   AF-A0A2V9LYL7-F1
#
_cell.length_a   1.000
_cell.length_b   1.000
_cell.length_c   1.000
_cell.angle_alpha   90.00
_cell.angle_beta   90.00
_cell.angle_gamma   90.00
#
_symmetry.space_group_name_H-M   'P 1'
#
loop_
_entity.id
_entity.type
_entity.pdbx_description
1 polymer ?
#
loop_
_entity_poly.entity_id
_entity_poly.type
_entity_poly.pdbx_seq_one_letter_code
_entity_poly.pdbx_strand_id
1 'polypeptide(L)'
;MLTKRDRKGQTITYSYDNVDRLATKTYPDSTAVTYTYDNDSRLTQAVDATGTYTFSYDNLGRLTGTTTNCSFLTSRTLTTSCSYDAPSRRTQLTRANGVNSNYSYDALSRPLSVVHQASKLMGGPISGPVRRHRRPGLTQARPVLWIRRVVAAF
;
A
#
# COMPACT_ATOMS: atom_id res chain seq x y z
N MET A 1 -28.70 -11.87 -3.50
CA MET A 1 -28.76 -10.62 -2.72
C MET A 1 -28.94 -10.99 -1.26
N LEU A 2 -28.11 -10.45 -0.36
CA LEU A 2 -28.12 -10.75 1.08
C LEU A 2 -28.25 -9.43 1.85
N THR A 3 -28.85 -9.46 3.04
CA THR A 3 -28.94 -8.27 3.92
C THR A 3 -28.51 -8.62 5.34
N LYS A 4 -28.03 -7.60 6.07
CA LYS A 4 -27.67 -7.68 7.48
C LYS A 4 -28.23 -6.47 8.21
N ARG A 5 -29.13 -6.70 9.16
CA ARG A 5 -29.68 -5.66 10.04
C ARG A 5 -28.88 -5.57 11.34
N ASP A 6 -28.66 -4.35 11.83
CA ASP A 6 -27.99 -4.07 13.10
C ASP A 6 -29.00 -3.90 14.27
N ARG A 7 -28.49 -3.65 15.49
CA ARG A 7 -29.33 -3.44 16.68
C ARG A 7 -30.10 -2.11 16.69
N LYS A 8 -29.75 -1.15 15.83
CA LYS A 8 -30.50 0.10 15.61
C LYS A 8 -31.54 -0.04 14.49
N GLY A 9 -31.72 -1.25 13.94
CA GLY A 9 -32.62 -1.52 12.83
C GLY A 9 -32.07 -1.11 11.46
N GLN A 10 -30.85 -0.57 11.38
CA GLN A 10 -30.19 -0.17 10.14
C GLN A 10 -29.81 -1.40 9.32
N THR A 11 -29.96 -1.36 8.00
CA THR A 11 -29.73 -2.51 7.12
C THR A 11 -28.60 -2.24 6.13
N ILE A 12 -27.61 -3.14 6.10
CA ILE A 12 -26.58 -3.19 5.06
C ILE A 12 -26.98 -4.26 4.05
N THR A 13 -26.84 -3.96 2.76
CA THR A 13 -27.21 -4.84 1.64
C THR A 13 -25.96 -5.27 0.87
N TYR A 14 -25.96 -6.51 0.40
CA TYR A 14 -24.87 -7.13 -0.35
C TYR A 14 -25.40 -7.77 -1.64
N SER A 15 -24.85 -7.36 -2.79
CA SER A 15 -25.04 -8.03 -4.07
C SER A 15 -23.79 -8.85 -4.43
N TYR A 16 -23.99 -9.89 -5.24
CA TYR A 16 -22.93 -10.79 -5.67
C TYR A 16 -23.00 -10.92 -7.20
N ASP A 17 -21.86 -11.20 -7.84
CA ASP A 17 -21.81 -11.50 -9.26
C ASP A 17 -22.23 -12.95 -9.55
N ASN A 18 -22.12 -13.37 -10.82
CA ASN A 18 -22.51 -14.70 -11.29
C ASN A 18 -21.58 -15.84 -10.84
N VAL A 19 -20.56 -15.55 -10.05
CA VAL A 19 -19.63 -16.54 -9.45
C VAL A 19 -19.47 -16.30 -7.94
N ASP A 20 -20.53 -15.78 -7.30
CA ASP A 20 -20.67 -15.56 -5.85
C ASP A 20 -19.61 -14.65 -5.20
N ARG A 21 -18.98 -13.75 -5.97
CA ARG A 21 -18.08 -12.70 -5.45
C ARG A 21 -18.86 -11.44 -5.12
N LEU A 22 -18.50 -10.74 -4.04
CA LEU A 22 -19.20 -9.53 -3.58
C LEU A 22 -19.11 -8.40 -4.61
N ALA A 23 -20.20 -8.10 -5.33
CA ALA A 23 -20.21 -7.08 -6.39
C ALA A 23 -20.53 -5.67 -5.86
N THR A 24 -21.37 -5.55 -4.84
CA THR A 24 -21.70 -4.26 -4.21
C THR A 24 -22.08 -4.44 -2.76
N LYS A 25 -21.68 -3.47 -1.92
CA LYS A 25 -22.11 -3.32 -0.53
C LYS A 25 -22.77 -1.95 -0.36
N THR A 26 -24.06 -1.92 -0.05
CA THR A 26 -24.84 -0.68 0.15
C THR A 26 -25.14 -0.48 1.64
N TYR A 27 -24.94 0.75 2.11
CA TYR A 27 -25.13 1.18 3.50
C TYR A 27 -26.53 1.78 3.73
N PRO A 28 -26.95 1.99 4.99
CA PRO A 28 -28.29 2.49 5.33
C PRO A 28 -28.59 3.92 4.85
N ASP A 29 -27.54 4.69 4.55
CA ASP A 29 -27.59 6.05 4.00
C ASP A 29 -27.62 6.08 2.46
N SER A 30 -27.78 4.91 1.82
CA SER A 30 -27.70 4.68 0.37
C SER A 30 -26.32 4.90 -0.26
N THR A 31 -25.27 5.19 0.53
CA THR A 31 -23.89 5.11 0.01
C THR A 31 -23.53 3.66 -0.28
N ALA A 32 -22.60 3.43 -1.22
CA ALA A 32 -22.20 2.09 -1.61
C ALA A 32 -20.71 1.98 -1.89
N VAL A 33 -20.20 0.75 -1.80
CA VAL A 33 -18.92 0.33 -2.37
C VAL A 33 -19.20 -0.68 -3.47
N THR A 34 -18.75 -0.42 -4.70
CA THR A 34 -18.73 -1.42 -5.78
C THR A 34 -17.36 -2.08 -5.85
N TYR A 35 -17.32 -3.31 -6.36
CA TYR A 35 -16.10 -4.11 -6.48
C TYR A 35 -16.03 -4.74 -7.87
N THR A 36 -14.83 -4.78 -8.45
CA THR A 36 -14.54 -5.39 -9.75
C THR A 36 -13.37 -6.35 -9.60
N TYR A 37 -13.45 -7.48 -10.29
CA TYR A 37 -12.50 -8.58 -10.21
C TYR A 37 -11.96 -8.93 -11.59
N ASP A 38 -10.79 -9.56 -11.65
CA ASP A 38 -10.32 -10.26 -12.85
C ASP A 38 -10.87 -11.71 -12.94
N ASN A 39 -10.46 -12.42 -13.99
CA ASN A 39 -10.85 -13.80 -14.24
C ASN A 39 -10.30 -14.77 -13.17
N ASP A 40 -9.16 -14.43 -12.55
CA ASP A 40 -8.55 -15.17 -11.44
C ASP A 40 -9.20 -14.82 -10.08
N SER A 41 -10.28 -14.02 -10.10
CA SER A 41 -11.03 -13.56 -8.92
C SER A 41 -10.25 -12.70 -7.93
N ARG A 42 -9.18 -12.04 -8.39
CA ARG A 42 -8.49 -10.99 -7.64
C ARG A 42 -9.23 -9.66 -7.80
N LEU A 43 -9.36 -8.89 -6.72
CA LEU A 43 -10.01 -7.58 -6.73
C LEU A 43 -9.15 -6.58 -7.51
N THR A 44 -9.59 -6.15 -8.69
CA THR A 44 -8.88 -5.18 -9.54
C THR A 44 -9.31 -3.74 -9.31
N GLN A 45 -10.56 -3.51 -8.87
CA GLN A 45 -11.06 -2.18 -8.53
C GLN A 45 -12.06 -2.24 -7.36
N ALA A 46 -12.05 -1.20 -6.54
CA ALA A 46 -13.16 -0.84 -5.66
C ALA A 46 -13.48 0.66 -5.83
N VAL A 47 -14.75 1.04 -5.77
CA VAL A 47 -15.18 2.45 -5.85
C VAL A 47 -16.14 2.75 -4.71
N ASP A 48 -15.90 3.84 -3.99
CA ASP A 48 -16.83 4.41 -3.02
C ASP A 48 -16.92 5.95 -3.19
N ALA A 49 -17.71 6.62 -2.34
CA ALA A 49 -17.91 8.06 -2.42
C ALA A 49 -16.61 8.89 -2.31
N THR A 50 -15.57 8.36 -1.66
CA THR A 50 -14.29 9.04 -1.42
C THR A 50 -13.27 8.85 -2.54
N GLY A 51 -13.45 7.85 -3.41
CA GLY A 51 -12.64 7.69 -4.62
C GLY A 51 -12.69 6.31 -5.27
N THR A 52 -11.86 6.19 -6.31
CA THR A 52 -11.60 4.93 -7.03
C THR A 52 -10.26 4.35 -6.59
N TYR A 53 -10.28 3.09 -6.14
CA TYR A 53 -9.13 2.29 -5.74
C TYR A 53 -8.90 1.20 -6.78
N THR A 54 -7.69 1.07 -7.28
CA THR A 54 -7.31 0.05 -8.28
C THR A 54 -6.09 -0.71 -7.83
N PHE A 55 -6.04 -1.98 -8.21
CA PHE A 55 -5.04 -2.96 -7.79
C PHE A 55 -4.50 -3.68 -9.02
N SER A 56 -3.19 -3.89 -9.07
CA SER A 56 -2.51 -4.56 -10.17
C SER A 56 -1.69 -5.73 -9.64
N TYR A 57 -1.67 -6.82 -10.40
CA TYR A 57 -1.02 -8.08 -10.03
C TYR A 57 -0.04 -8.51 -11.13
N ASP A 58 0.95 -9.32 -10.78
CA ASP A 58 1.72 -10.10 -11.75
C ASP A 58 1.11 -11.48 -12.00
N ASN A 59 1.68 -12.23 -12.95
CA ASN A 59 1.25 -13.57 -13.34
C ASN A 59 1.36 -14.62 -12.21
N LEU A 60 1.94 -14.27 -11.05
CA LEU A 60 1.97 -15.10 -9.84
C LEU A 60 0.95 -14.63 -8.80
N GLY A 61 0.03 -13.73 -9.18
CA GLY A 61 -1.02 -13.18 -8.31
C GLY A 61 -0.51 -12.19 -7.27
N ARG A 62 0.74 -11.70 -7.37
CA ARG A 62 1.36 -10.82 -6.36
C ARG A 62 1.06 -9.37 -6.69
N LEU A 63 0.65 -8.59 -5.68
CA LEU A 63 0.24 -7.20 -5.84
C LEU A 63 1.42 -6.30 -6.25
N THR A 64 1.52 -5.98 -7.55
CA THR A 64 2.55 -5.12 -8.14
C THR A 64 2.24 -3.63 -8.02
N GLY A 65 0.98 -3.25 -7.84
CA GLY A 65 0.62 -1.85 -7.65
C GLY A 65 -0.75 -1.60 -7.02
N THR A 66 -0.88 -0.44 -6.39
CA THR A 66 -2.17 0.18 -6.05
C THR A 66 -2.20 1.62 -6.52
N THR A 67 -3.37 2.05 -6.99
CA THR A 67 -3.61 3.40 -7.49
C THR A 67 -4.95 3.91 -6.94
N THR A 68 -4.92 5.03 -6.23
CA THR A 68 -6.09 5.69 -5.64
C THR A 68 -6.29 7.06 -6.28
N ASN A 69 -7.48 7.30 -6.81
CA ASN A 69 -7.94 8.61 -7.27
C ASN A 69 -9.02 9.10 -6.30
N CYS A 70 -8.70 10.09 -5.47
CA CYS A 70 -9.62 10.60 -4.46
C CYS A 70 -10.58 11.63 -5.08
N SER A 71 -11.89 11.51 -4.80
CA SER A 71 -12.93 12.44 -5.26
C SER A 71 -12.65 13.90 -4.87
N PHE A 72 -11.97 14.10 -3.73
CA PHE A 72 -11.63 15.39 -3.15
C PHE A 72 -10.21 15.91 -3.51
N LEU A 73 -9.44 15.16 -4.31
CA LEU A 73 -8.10 15.55 -4.82
C LEU A 73 -7.99 15.20 -6.31
N THR A 74 -8.93 15.70 -7.11
CA THR A 74 -9.05 15.40 -8.55
C THR A 74 -7.75 15.60 -9.35
N SER A 75 -6.93 16.58 -8.98
CA SER A 75 -5.62 16.85 -9.62
C SER A 75 -4.47 15.93 -9.15
N ARG A 76 -4.72 14.90 -8.34
CA ARG A 76 -3.65 14.03 -7.79
C ARG A 76 -4.07 12.57 -7.62
N THR A 77 -3.50 11.72 -8.47
CA THR A 77 -3.44 10.27 -8.27
C THR A 77 -2.40 9.89 -7.21
N LEU A 78 -2.75 8.95 -6.32
CA LEU A 78 -1.85 8.37 -5.32
C LEU A 78 -1.47 6.94 -5.75
N THR A 79 -0.23 6.74 -6.19
CA THR A 79 0.27 5.42 -6.65
C THR A 79 1.24 4.79 -5.66
N THR A 80 1.21 3.47 -5.51
CA THR A 80 2.21 2.69 -4.77
C THR A 80 2.54 1.45 -5.59
N SER A 81 3.81 1.11 -5.75
CA SER A 81 4.25 -0.04 -6.55
C SER A 81 5.22 -0.95 -5.80
N CYS A 82 5.14 -2.24 -6.11
CA CYS A 82 5.95 -3.31 -5.54
C CYS A 82 6.64 -4.09 -6.66
N SER A 83 7.89 -4.49 -6.44
CA SER A 83 8.61 -5.44 -7.28
C SER A 83 9.09 -6.62 -6.44
N TYR A 84 9.21 -7.80 -7.06
CA TYR A 84 9.49 -9.06 -6.38
C TYR A 84 10.59 -9.85 -7.09
N ASP A 85 11.29 -10.73 -6.36
CA ASP A 85 12.15 -11.74 -6.95
C ASP A 85 11.40 -13.05 -7.26
N ALA A 86 12.09 -14.05 -7.83
CA ALA A 86 11.49 -15.34 -8.14
C ALA A 86 11.00 -16.10 -6.87
N PRO A 87 11.74 -16.10 -5.73
CA PRO A 87 11.22 -16.52 -4.42
C PRO A 87 10.04 -15.70 -3.84
N SER A 88 9.46 -14.76 -4.58
CA SER A 88 8.33 -13.92 -4.17
C SER A 88 8.57 -13.02 -2.97
N ARG A 89 9.83 -12.65 -2.73
CA ARG A 89 10.24 -11.65 -1.74
C ARG A 89 10.26 -10.29 -2.41
N ARG A 90 9.72 -9.26 -1.75
CA ARG A 90 9.59 -7.93 -2.34
C ARG A 90 10.95 -7.23 -2.40
N THR A 91 11.50 -7.03 -3.59
CA THR A 91 12.77 -6.34 -3.86
C THR A 91 12.64 -4.81 -3.83
N GLN A 92 11.47 -4.26 -4.19
CA GLN A 92 11.23 -2.81 -4.18
C GLN A 92 9.82 -2.46 -3.70
N LEU A 93 9.68 -1.31 -3.02
CA LEU A 93 8.41 -0.65 -2.68
C LEU A 93 8.53 0.87 -2.89
N THR A 94 7.83 1.42 -3.88
CA THR A 94 7.67 2.88 -4.04
C THR A 94 6.30 3.30 -3.52
N ARG A 95 6.25 4.29 -2.63
CA ARG A 95 4.99 4.78 -2.01
C ARG A 95 4.49 6.08 -2.67
N ALA A 96 3.22 6.40 -2.46
CA ALA A 96 2.54 7.62 -2.93
C ALA A 96 3.09 8.96 -2.37
N ASN A 97 4.13 8.91 -1.53
CA ASN A 97 4.91 10.06 -1.06
C ASN A 97 6.32 10.13 -1.70
N GLY A 98 6.57 9.36 -2.77
CA GLY A 98 7.86 9.29 -3.46
C GLY A 98 8.94 8.47 -2.75
N VAL A 99 8.70 7.93 -1.55
CA VAL A 99 9.72 7.14 -0.83
C VAL A 99 9.79 5.72 -1.38
N ASN A 100 10.80 5.50 -2.22
CA ASN A 100 11.25 4.20 -2.67
C ASN A 100 11.99 3.48 -1.52
N SER A 101 11.81 2.16 -1.43
CA SER A 101 12.45 1.28 -0.45
C SER A 101 12.94 0.04 -1.19
N ASN A 102 14.25 -0.10 -1.29
CA ASN A 102 14.90 -1.26 -1.89
C ASN A 102 15.27 -2.27 -0.79
N TYR A 103 15.06 -3.55 -1.07
CA TYR A 103 15.28 -4.67 -0.16
C TYR A 103 16.28 -5.64 -0.79
N SER A 104 17.21 -6.15 0.02
CA SER A 104 18.02 -7.31 -0.36
C SER A 104 17.93 -8.40 0.70
N TYR A 105 18.12 -9.64 0.27
CA TYR A 105 17.96 -10.85 1.07
C TYR A 105 19.20 -11.73 0.96
N ASP A 106 19.46 -12.55 1.98
CA ASP A 106 20.44 -13.63 1.89
C ASP A 106 19.83 -14.90 1.26
N ALA A 107 20.65 -15.95 1.12
CA ALA A 107 20.23 -17.25 0.58
C ALA A 107 19.16 -17.94 1.44
N LEU A 108 19.03 -17.57 2.73
CA LEU A 108 18.01 -18.07 3.64
C LEU A 108 16.78 -17.14 3.71
N SER A 109 16.63 -16.23 2.75
CA SER A 109 15.53 -15.28 2.63
C SER A 109 15.38 -14.28 3.79
N ARG A 110 16.45 -14.09 4.58
CA ARG A 110 16.48 -13.10 5.66
C ARG A 110 16.87 -11.73 5.09
N PRO A 111 16.23 -10.61 5.50
CA PRO A 111 16.60 -9.28 5.01
C PRO A 111 18.05 -8.91 5.37
N LEU A 112 18.87 -8.74 4.34
CA LEU A 112 20.28 -8.34 4.43
C LEU A 112 20.43 -6.81 4.43
N SER A 113 19.57 -6.10 3.69
CA SER A 113 19.51 -4.64 3.73
C SER A 113 18.11 -4.12 3.40
N VAL A 114 17.76 -2.99 4.00
CA VAL A 114 16.64 -2.15 3.58
C VAL A 114 17.17 -0.72 3.44
N VAL A 115 16.94 -0.10 2.28
CA VAL A 115 17.40 1.25 1.97
C VAL A 115 16.22 2.10 1.50
N HIS A 116 15.86 3.09 2.33
CA HIS A 116 14.84 4.08 2.00
C HIS A 116 15.48 5.27 1.28
N GLN A 117 14.87 5.71 0.19
CA GLN A 117 15.30 6.84 -0.62
C GLN A 117 14.06 7.64 -1.04
N ALA A 118 14.05 8.94 -0.81
CA ALA A 118 13.09 9.80 -1.47
C ALA A 118 13.43 9.83 -2.98
N SER A 119 12.43 9.70 -3.85
CA SER A 119 12.57 10.02 -5.26
C SER A 119 13.12 11.45 -5.38
N LYS A 120 14.30 11.61 -5.99
CA LYS A 120 14.89 12.93 -6.20
C LYS A 120 13.96 13.73 -7.12
N LEU A 121 13.22 14.68 -6.54
CA LEU A 121 12.39 15.60 -7.30
C LEU A 121 13.25 16.37 -8.30
N MET A 122 12.66 16.77 -9.42
CA MET A 122 13.30 17.61 -10.44
C MET A 122 13.53 19.03 -9.85
N GLY A 123 14.60 19.18 -9.08
CA GLY A 123 14.87 20.38 -8.28
C GLY A 123 16.10 20.25 -7.38
N GLY A 124 17.30 20.26 -7.99
CA GLY A 124 18.57 20.40 -7.26
C GLY A 124 19.06 19.19 -6.45
N PRO A 125 20.23 19.30 -5.78
CA PRO A 125 20.80 18.24 -4.96
C PRO A 125 20.50 18.40 -3.47
N ILE A 126 19.42 17.75 -2.97
CA ILE A 126 19.20 17.63 -1.52
C ILE A 126 20.05 16.48 -0.98
N SER A 127 21.26 16.78 -0.49
CA SER A 127 22.14 15.78 0.15
C SER A 127 21.67 15.51 1.58
N GLY A 128 20.90 14.43 1.77
CA GLY A 128 20.41 13.97 3.07
C GLY A 128 20.98 12.59 3.46
N PRO A 129 21.15 12.30 4.77
CA PRO A 129 21.83 11.08 5.22
C PRO A 129 21.04 9.81 4.88
N VAL A 130 21.58 9.00 3.97
CA VAL A 130 21.02 7.68 3.61
C VAL A 130 21.08 6.76 4.84
N ARG A 131 19.92 6.52 5.47
CA ARG A 131 19.82 5.73 6.70
C ARG A 131 19.95 4.22 6.43
N ARG A 132 21.19 3.77 6.17
CA ARG A 132 21.55 2.38 5.86
C ARG A 132 21.41 1.48 7.10
N HIS A 133 20.28 0.82 7.25
CA HIS A 133 20.12 -0.24 8.24
C HIS A 133 20.78 -1.55 7.75
N ARG A 134 22.11 -1.61 7.82
CA ARG A 134 22.86 -2.88 7.90
C ARG A 134 22.82 -3.38 9.35
N ARG A 135 22.69 -4.70 9.55
CA ARG A 135 23.05 -5.33 10.83
C ARG A 135 24.55 -5.63 10.81
N PRO A 136 25.38 -5.05 11.70
CA PRO A 136 26.78 -5.45 11.83
C PRO A 136 26.90 -6.76 12.63
N GLY A 137 27.95 -7.54 12.36
CA GLY A 137 28.51 -8.44 13.36
C GLY A 137 29.16 -7.66 14.51
N LEU A 138 29.44 -8.31 15.64
CA LEU A 138 29.91 -7.64 16.84
C LEU A 138 31.28 -6.97 16.65
N THR A 139 31.40 -5.70 17.04
CA THR A 139 32.49 -5.11 17.84
C THR A 139 32.01 -3.74 18.35
N GLN A 140 32.45 -3.30 19.54
CA GLN A 140 31.90 -2.11 20.21
C GLN A 140 32.56 -0.79 19.79
N ALA A 141 31.75 0.29 19.72
CA ALA A 141 32.15 1.65 20.10
C ALA A 141 30.92 2.54 20.37
N ARG A 142 30.93 3.28 21.49
CA ARG A 142 30.05 4.40 21.91
C ARG A 142 30.90 5.33 22.81
N PRO A 143 30.56 6.61 23.13
CA PRO A 143 29.23 7.24 23.32
C PRO A 143 28.43 7.58 22.04
N VAL A 144 28.05 8.80 21.61
CA VAL A 144 27.75 10.08 22.29
C VAL A 144 26.23 10.31 22.28
N LEU A 145 25.74 11.55 22.37
CA LEU A 145 24.70 11.91 23.33
C LEU A 145 23.89 13.17 22.92
N TRP A 146 22.67 12.98 22.41
CA TRP A 146 21.54 13.94 22.34
C TRP A 146 21.81 15.25 21.52
N ILE A 147 20.91 16.21 21.24
CA ILE A 147 19.58 16.64 21.75
C ILE A 147 18.92 17.56 20.65
N ARG A 148 17.61 17.84 20.42
CA ARG A 148 16.26 17.39 20.87
C ARG A 148 15.15 17.80 19.83
N ARG A 149 14.09 16.98 19.65
CA ARG A 149 12.71 17.36 19.16
C ARG A 149 12.57 17.84 17.68
N VAL A 150 11.40 17.84 17.01
CA VAL A 150 10.02 18.28 17.35
C VAL A 150 8.89 17.43 16.71
N VAL A 151 7.75 17.31 17.43
CA VAL A 151 6.30 17.05 17.08
C VAL A 151 5.95 16.39 15.72
N ALA A 152 5.12 15.34 15.53
CA ALA A 152 4.07 14.61 16.30
C ALA A 152 2.59 15.04 16.14
N ALA A 153 1.80 14.24 15.38
CA ALA A 153 0.34 14.32 15.20
C ALA A 153 -0.21 15.59 14.51
N PHE A 154 -1.40 15.59 13.87
CA PHE A 154 -2.42 14.54 13.73
C PHE A 154 -2.60 14.11 12.26
#